data_AF-A0A6U3UZ43-F1
#
_entry.id   AF-A0A6U3UZ43-F1
#
_cell.length_a   1.000
_cell.length_b   1.000
_cell.length_c   1.000
_cell.angle_alpha   90.00
_cell.angle_beta   90.00
_cell.angle_gamma   90.00
#
_symmetry.space_group_name_H-M   'P 1'
#
loop_
_entity.id
_entity.type
_entity.pdbx_description
1 polymer ?
#
loop_
_entity_poly.entity_id
_entity_poly.type
_entity_poly.pdbx_seq_one_letter_code
_entity_poly.pdbx_strand_id
1 'polypeptide(L)'
;GGGGGGRGGGGRYNNRRGGRGRSDGRHYRSNSPHGARDNHRGQQHQHRNNNRGGGGGHHRARGGGRGRGRFQNTNEIDISGIEEINNTAPSSSPSIRMAVQGCSHGSISEIYSTLLSYHTTKTPSLPKIDILLCCGDFQSIRNHSDLLTMAVPPKYRSLGSFHEYYSGEKVAPFLTIFVGGNHEASGYLQELYYGGWVAPNIYYLGVAGCVNVVKGSHRITIGGISGIYKSFDYNKGHFEHPPYTPNTLRSVYHVRQLNVYRMSLLSSPKIDVMLSHDWPRGIEQYGDVRRLLSQKKYFRKEVEENNLGSPACERLLYELKPKWWFAAHLHVKFFAQVCHETKKEESVKEGVDLLVPSQVKQHLKNDAKQTMMEKSTNKDDATQTINEHDNSAATSSSSSGTQTINDEHDSRISQKEDETNSNSKNDATIHHRFTTL
;
A
#
# COMPACT_ATOMS: atom_id res chain seq x y z
N GLY A 1 -30.46 -56.73 10.75
CA GLY A 1 -30.14 -57.79 9.78
C GLY A 1 -29.56 -57.12 8.57
N GLY A 2 -28.37 -57.46 8.08
CA GLY A 2 -27.99 -58.77 7.54
C GLY A 2 -28.53 -58.85 6.11
N GLY A 3 -27.79 -59.13 5.03
CA GLY A 3 -26.40 -59.52 4.80
C GLY A 3 -26.31 -60.04 3.36
N GLY A 4 -25.10 -60.18 2.82
CA GLY A 4 -24.80 -60.87 1.55
C GLY A 4 -24.62 -59.92 0.37
N GLY A 5 -23.58 -59.98 -0.45
CA GLY A 5 -22.54 -61.00 -0.65
C GLY A 5 -22.28 -61.12 -2.15
N GLY A 6 -21.06 -60.88 -2.61
CA GLY A 6 -20.67 -61.03 -4.01
C GLY A 6 -19.18 -60.80 -4.23
N ARG A 7 -18.41 -61.89 -4.29
CA ARG A 7 -16.97 -61.95 -4.64
C ARG A 7 -16.82 -62.25 -6.13
N GLY A 8 -15.71 -61.81 -6.74
CA GLY A 8 -14.92 -62.68 -7.62
C GLY A 8 -14.28 -62.09 -8.88
N GLY A 9 -12.93 -62.14 -8.94
CA GLY A 9 -12.09 -62.14 -10.15
C GLY A 9 -11.37 -60.82 -10.42
N GLY A 10 -10.04 -60.71 -10.54
CA GLY A 10 -8.96 -61.69 -10.68
C GLY A 10 -7.94 -61.11 -11.67
N GLY A 11 -6.72 -60.78 -11.22
CA GLY A 11 -5.67 -60.25 -12.09
C GLY A 11 -4.34 -60.04 -11.34
N ARG A 12 -3.54 -61.12 -11.26
CA ARG A 12 -2.17 -61.12 -10.76
C ARG A 12 -1.20 -60.76 -11.89
N TYR A 13 -0.21 -59.91 -11.63
CA TYR A 13 1.08 -59.99 -12.31
C TYR A 13 2.20 -60.13 -11.29
N ASN A 14 3.09 -61.07 -11.61
CA ASN A 14 4.03 -61.71 -10.71
C ASN A 14 5.45 -61.16 -10.96
N ASN A 15 6.21 -61.17 -9.87
CA ASN A 15 7.62 -60.81 -9.72
C ASN A 15 8.58 -61.79 -10.43
N ARG A 16 9.85 -61.35 -10.59
CA ARG A 16 11.17 -62.07 -10.66
C ARG A 16 11.99 -61.57 -11.86
N ARG A 17 13.32 -61.40 -11.84
CA ARG A 17 14.54 -61.70 -11.01
C ARG A 17 15.66 -60.88 -11.74
N GLY A 18 16.82 -60.47 -11.23
CA GLY A 18 17.64 -60.78 -10.07
C GLY A 18 19.12 -60.48 -10.42
N GLY A 19 20.00 -60.38 -9.41
CA GLY A 19 21.47 -60.44 -9.53
C GLY A 19 22.18 -59.10 -9.26
N ARG A 20 22.88 -58.80 -8.14
CA ARG A 20 23.97 -59.44 -7.35
C ARG A 20 25.29 -58.61 -7.44
N GLY A 21 25.84 -58.27 -6.26
CA GLY A 21 27.26 -58.01 -5.98
C GLY A 21 27.71 -56.54 -6.09
N ARG A 22 28.58 -55.98 -5.24
CA ARG A 22 29.42 -56.51 -4.14
C ARG A 22 29.81 -55.36 -3.17
N SER A 23 29.94 -55.75 -1.90
CA SER A 23 30.81 -55.26 -0.81
C SER A 23 31.89 -54.20 -1.10
N ASP A 24 32.04 -53.22 -0.21
CA ASP A 24 33.19 -53.17 0.72
C ASP A 24 32.95 -52.23 1.91
N GLY A 25 33.28 -52.72 3.10
CA GLY A 25 33.37 -51.96 4.34
C GLY A 25 34.78 -52.06 4.93
N ARG A 26 35.15 -51.07 5.76
CA ARG A 26 36.14 -51.07 6.86
C ARG A 26 36.12 -49.64 7.45
N HIS A 27 35.61 -49.36 8.65
CA HIS A 27 36.06 -49.65 10.03
C HIS A 27 37.30 -48.91 10.56
N TYR A 28 37.09 -48.29 11.75
CA TYR A 28 38.02 -47.82 12.80
C TYR A 28 38.70 -46.45 12.57
N ARG A 29 38.73 -45.50 13.52
CA ARG A 29 39.08 -45.61 14.95
C ARG A 29 38.61 -44.39 15.76
N SER A 30 38.17 -44.69 16.97
CA SER A 30 38.08 -43.83 18.16
C SER A 30 39.48 -43.45 18.68
N ASN A 31 39.64 -42.25 19.26
CA ASN A 31 40.52 -41.99 20.41
C ASN A 31 40.22 -40.62 21.03
N SER A 32 39.70 -40.61 22.26
CA SER A 32 40.04 -39.64 23.31
C SER A 32 41.14 -40.28 24.18
N PRO A 33 41.95 -39.56 25.00
CA PRO A 33 41.42 -39.03 26.28
C PRO A 33 42.15 -37.82 26.93
N HIS A 34 41.51 -37.30 27.99
CA HIS A 34 42.04 -36.54 29.14
C HIS A 34 42.53 -35.08 28.94
N GLY A 35 42.25 -34.12 29.83
CA GLY A 35 41.67 -34.20 31.17
C GLY A 35 41.20 -32.84 31.69
N ALA A 36 40.17 -32.90 32.53
CA ALA A 36 39.67 -31.79 33.33
C ALA A 36 40.48 -31.68 34.63
N ARG A 37 40.84 -30.45 35.01
CA ARG A 37 41.24 -30.09 36.37
C ARG A 37 40.54 -28.80 36.75
N ASP A 38 39.58 -28.94 37.66
CA ASP A 38 39.09 -27.87 38.51
C ASP A 38 40.19 -27.40 39.46
N ASN A 39 40.24 -26.08 39.70
CA ASN A 39 40.80 -25.55 40.94
C ASN A 39 40.13 -24.21 41.29
N HIS A 40 39.36 -24.24 42.36
CA HIS A 40 38.95 -23.07 43.14
C HIS A 40 40.13 -22.55 43.99
N ARG A 41 40.29 -21.23 44.01
CA ARG A 41 40.84 -20.34 45.07
C ARG A 41 40.97 -18.96 44.41
N GLY A 42 40.24 -17.91 44.76
CA GLY A 42 39.95 -17.43 46.11
C GLY A 42 41.12 -16.59 46.59
N GLN A 43 41.14 -15.29 46.29
CA GLN A 43 41.72 -14.26 47.16
C GLN A 43 41.36 -12.84 46.68
N GLN A 44 40.62 -12.15 47.55
CA GLN A 44 40.49 -10.70 47.61
C GLN A 44 41.85 -10.08 47.96
N HIS A 45 42.17 -8.91 47.41
CA HIS A 45 42.87 -7.89 48.18
C HIS A 45 42.54 -6.48 47.67
N GLN A 46 42.11 -5.67 48.62
CA GLN A 46 41.79 -4.25 48.50
C GLN A 46 43.04 -3.37 48.54
N HIS A 47 42.84 -2.12 48.14
CA HIS A 47 43.56 -0.90 48.52
C HIS A 47 45.01 -0.70 48.02
N ARG A 48 45.23 0.38 47.26
CA ARG A 48 45.67 1.67 47.85
C ARG A 48 45.72 2.80 46.81
N ASN A 49 45.16 3.93 47.23
CA ASN A 49 45.48 5.27 46.77
C ASN A 49 47.00 5.49 46.72
N ASN A 50 47.46 6.27 45.73
CA ASN A 50 48.45 7.30 46.02
C ASN A 50 48.32 8.49 45.06
N ASN A 51 48.09 9.62 45.70
CA ASN A 51 48.07 10.98 45.18
C ASN A 51 49.47 11.58 45.40
N ARG A 52 50.01 12.34 44.43
CA ARG A 52 51.14 13.31 44.44
C ARG A 52 51.58 13.44 42.97
N GLY A 53 51.63 14.58 42.29
CA GLY A 53 51.70 15.98 42.71
C GLY A 53 52.93 16.62 42.05
N GLY A 54 52.73 17.67 41.23
CA GLY A 54 53.73 18.73 41.02
C GLY A 54 54.33 18.94 39.62
N GLY A 55 54.21 20.17 39.12
CA GLY A 55 55.03 20.81 38.07
C GLY A 55 54.42 20.77 36.67
N GLY A 56 53.99 21.85 36.01
CA GLY A 56 54.54 23.21 35.97
C GLY A 56 55.14 23.43 34.57
N GLY A 57 54.36 23.95 33.62
CA GLY A 57 54.83 24.18 32.25
C GLY A 57 53.84 25.00 31.43
N HIS A 58 54.12 26.31 31.31
CA HIS A 58 53.37 27.27 30.52
C HIS A 58 53.50 26.98 29.02
N HIS A 59 52.38 26.78 28.32
CA HIS A 59 52.28 27.08 26.89
C HIS A 59 50.97 27.79 26.58
N ARG A 60 51.11 29.04 26.11
CA ARG A 60 50.04 29.84 25.51
C ARG A 60 49.62 29.19 24.19
N ALA A 61 48.33 28.87 24.06
CA ALA A 61 47.70 28.67 22.76
C ALA A 61 46.30 29.29 22.77
N ARG A 62 46.11 30.25 21.87
CA ARG A 62 44.83 30.90 21.57
C ARG A 62 43.84 29.85 21.05
N GLY A 63 42.64 29.80 21.61
CA GLY A 63 41.53 28.98 21.11
C GLY A 63 40.21 29.63 21.49
N GLY A 64 39.47 30.10 20.49
CA GLY A 64 38.23 30.86 20.64
C GLY A 64 37.19 30.16 21.50
N GLY A 65 36.60 30.93 22.41
CA GLY A 65 35.46 30.50 23.21
C GLY A 65 34.28 30.18 22.30
N ARG A 66 34.03 28.89 22.06
CA ARG A 66 32.73 28.42 21.63
C ARG A 66 31.78 28.61 22.80
N GLY A 67 30.83 29.53 22.64
CA GLY A 67 29.73 29.73 23.56
C GLY A 67 29.11 28.38 23.90
N ARG A 68 29.11 28.06 25.20
CA ARG A 68 28.25 27.01 25.74
C ARG A 68 26.83 27.51 25.54
N GLY A 69 26.22 27.11 24.42
CA GLY A 69 24.81 27.27 24.18
C GLY A 69 24.06 26.64 25.35
N ARG A 70 23.40 27.50 26.12
CA ARG A 70 22.40 27.14 27.10
C ARG A 70 21.35 26.32 26.36
N PHE A 71 21.35 24.99 26.54
CA PHE A 71 20.23 24.15 26.10
C PHE A 71 19.01 24.62 26.89
N GLN A 72 18.27 25.56 26.30
CA GLN A 72 16.89 25.78 26.68
C GLN A 72 16.17 24.51 26.25
N ASN A 73 15.71 23.76 27.24
CA ASN A 73 14.79 22.66 27.05
C ASN A 73 13.45 23.29 26.65
N THR A 74 13.32 23.74 25.40
CA THR A 74 12.03 24.07 24.84
C THR A 74 11.39 22.72 24.54
N ASN A 75 10.26 22.40 25.17
CA ASN A 75 9.41 21.26 24.79
C ASN A 75 8.75 21.51 23.42
N GLU A 76 9.45 22.18 22.50
CA GLU A 76 8.93 22.60 21.22
C GLU A 76 9.09 21.43 20.25
N ILE A 77 7.97 20.98 19.69
CA ILE A 77 7.94 19.86 18.74
C ILE A 77 8.57 20.33 17.43
N ASP A 78 9.59 19.60 16.96
CA ASP A 78 10.27 19.92 15.70
C ASP A 78 9.37 19.59 14.51
N ILE A 79 8.95 20.64 13.81
CA ILE A 79 8.11 20.56 12.61
C ILE A 79 8.88 20.93 11.33
N SER A 80 10.19 21.11 11.40
CA SER A 80 11.02 21.56 10.29
C SER A 80 11.08 20.59 9.11
N GLY A 81 10.79 19.31 9.36
CA GLY A 81 10.76 18.26 8.34
C GLY A 81 9.47 18.19 7.49
N ILE A 82 8.45 18.99 7.79
CA ILE A 82 7.17 18.96 7.06
C ILE A 82 7.23 19.89 5.84
N GLU A 83 6.87 19.35 4.68
CA GLU A 83 6.79 20.09 3.42
C GLU A 83 5.46 19.86 2.70
N GLU A 84 4.91 20.90 2.09
CA GLU A 84 3.68 20.81 1.30
C GLU A 84 4.00 20.58 -0.19
N ILE A 85 3.49 19.48 -0.73
CA ILE A 85 3.78 19.05 -2.12
C ILE A 85 2.90 19.80 -3.15
N ASN A 86 1.72 20.29 -2.73
CA ASN A 86 0.80 21.09 -3.54
C ASN A 86 0.42 22.36 -2.79
N ASN A 87 1.14 23.45 -3.05
CA ASN A 87 0.86 24.75 -2.46
C ASN A 87 -0.09 25.57 -3.35
N THR A 88 -1.25 25.00 -3.69
CA THR A 88 -2.29 25.72 -4.44
C THR A 88 -3.24 26.42 -3.47
N ALA A 89 -3.67 27.63 -3.81
CA ALA A 89 -4.62 28.40 -3.01
C ALA A 89 -5.84 27.56 -2.61
N PRO A 90 -6.34 27.68 -1.37
CA PRO A 90 -7.45 26.88 -0.89
C PRO A 90 -8.68 27.08 -1.79
N SER A 91 -9.14 26.00 -2.44
CA SER A 91 -10.40 26.02 -3.19
C SER A 91 -11.58 25.98 -2.22
N SER A 92 -12.68 26.63 -2.59
CA SER A 92 -13.93 26.62 -1.82
C SER A 92 -14.64 25.25 -1.81
N SER A 93 -14.20 24.30 -2.66
CA SER A 93 -14.70 22.94 -2.70
C SER A 93 -14.05 22.06 -1.62
N PRO A 94 -14.81 21.14 -0.99
CA PRO A 94 -14.28 20.24 0.03
C PRO A 94 -13.20 19.33 -0.57
N SER A 95 -11.95 19.42 -0.11
CA SER A 95 -10.86 18.56 -0.52
C SER A 95 -10.48 17.56 0.58
N ILE A 96 -9.83 16.46 0.18
CA ILE A 96 -9.20 15.50 1.11
C ILE A 96 -7.75 15.95 1.31
N ARG A 97 -7.39 16.37 2.52
CA ARG A 97 -6.00 16.73 2.86
C ARG A 97 -5.29 15.52 3.45
N MET A 98 -4.20 15.12 2.80
CA MET A 98 -3.43 13.93 3.15
C MET A 98 -2.05 14.30 3.66
N ALA A 99 -1.63 13.71 4.77
CA ALA A 99 -0.24 13.65 5.20
C ALA A 99 0.36 12.30 4.77
N VAL A 100 1.65 12.29 4.48
CA VAL A 100 2.38 11.06 4.12
C VAL A 100 3.59 10.97 5.04
N GLN A 101 3.87 9.76 5.52
CA GLN A 101 5.04 9.40 6.32
C GLN A 101 5.77 8.24 5.65
N GLY A 102 7.10 8.32 5.64
CA GLY A 102 7.97 7.21 5.23
C GLY A 102 7.97 6.08 6.28
N CYS A 103 9.14 5.69 6.76
CA CYS A 103 9.25 4.73 7.87
C CYS A 103 8.79 5.37 9.19
N SER A 104 7.98 4.68 9.99
CA SER A 104 7.49 5.20 11.28
C SER A 104 8.28 4.71 12.50
N HIS A 105 8.84 3.49 12.42
CA HIS A 105 9.60 2.82 13.47
C HIS A 105 8.97 2.84 14.87
N GLY A 106 7.64 2.76 14.94
CA GLY A 106 6.89 2.72 16.19
C GLY A 106 6.66 4.10 16.86
N SER A 107 7.08 5.20 16.24
CA SER A 107 6.92 6.56 16.75
C SER A 107 5.59 7.23 16.38
N ILE A 108 4.50 6.46 16.27
CA ILE A 108 3.22 6.97 15.77
C ILE A 108 2.64 8.12 16.64
N SER A 109 2.83 8.08 17.96
CA SER A 109 2.47 9.20 18.85
C SER A 109 3.18 10.50 18.46
N GLU A 110 4.49 10.44 18.22
CA GLU A 110 5.30 11.61 17.85
C GLU A 110 4.90 12.16 16.49
N ILE A 111 4.64 11.27 15.51
CA ILE A 111 4.15 11.66 14.19
C ILE A 111 2.83 12.43 14.31
N TYR A 112 1.86 11.92 15.08
CA TYR A 112 0.60 12.62 15.29
C TYR A 112 0.79 13.98 15.98
N SER A 113 1.59 14.04 17.04
CA SER A 113 1.90 15.30 17.75
C SER A 113 2.55 16.33 16.83
N THR A 114 3.44 15.89 15.94
CA THR A 114 4.13 16.74 14.96
C THR A 114 3.15 17.29 13.92
N LEU A 115 2.29 16.45 13.36
CA LEU A 115 1.28 16.87 12.38
C LEU A 115 0.24 17.81 12.98
N LEU A 116 -0.22 17.54 14.21
CA LEU A 116 -1.12 18.44 14.94
C LEU A 116 -0.46 19.79 15.21
N SER A 117 0.81 19.79 15.66
CA SER A 117 1.56 21.02 15.93
C SER A 117 1.82 21.83 14.66
N TYR A 118 2.14 21.18 13.55
CA TYR A 118 2.28 21.86 12.27
C TYR A 118 0.97 22.50 11.80
N HIS A 119 -0.15 21.79 11.95
CA HIS A 119 -1.44 22.33 11.59
C HIS A 119 -1.80 23.55 12.44
N THR A 120 -1.61 23.50 13.76
CA THR A 120 -1.96 24.61 14.66
C THR A 120 -1.03 25.81 14.53
N THR A 121 0.26 25.60 14.28
CA THR A 121 1.27 26.68 14.30
C THR A 121 1.60 27.26 12.92
N LYS A 122 1.59 26.44 11.86
CA LYS A 122 2.02 26.87 10.52
C LYS A 122 0.88 26.96 9.52
N THR A 123 -0.15 26.14 9.67
CA THR A 123 -1.27 26.09 8.70
C THR A 123 -2.66 26.13 9.35
N PRO A 124 -2.93 27.06 10.29
CA PRO A 124 -4.21 27.10 11.01
C PRO A 124 -5.39 27.48 10.10
N SER A 125 -5.13 28.14 8.97
CA SER A 125 -6.12 28.52 7.97
C SER A 125 -6.46 27.41 6.96
N LEU A 126 -5.65 26.34 6.90
CA LEU A 126 -5.91 25.23 5.99
C LEU A 126 -6.89 24.23 6.61
N PRO A 127 -7.61 23.42 5.80
CA PRO A 127 -8.40 22.32 6.33
C PRO A 127 -7.56 21.38 7.20
N LYS A 128 -8.20 20.76 8.19
CA LYS A 128 -7.58 19.70 9.01
C LYS A 128 -7.08 18.57 8.11
N ILE A 129 -6.02 17.90 8.56
CA ILE A 129 -5.55 16.66 7.93
C ILE A 129 -6.65 15.61 8.10
N ASP A 130 -7.09 15.02 6.98
CA ASP A 130 -8.12 13.98 6.99
C ASP A 130 -7.50 12.59 7.14
N ILE A 131 -6.37 12.38 6.47
CA ILE A 131 -5.75 11.06 6.32
C ILE A 131 -4.23 11.15 6.50
N LEU A 132 -3.65 10.21 7.23
CA LEU A 132 -2.22 9.91 7.25
C LEU A 132 -1.93 8.62 6.49
N LEU A 133 -1.00 8.65 5.54
CA LEU A 133 -0.51 7.48 4.82
C LEU A 133 0.88 7.11 5.32
N CYS A 134 1.08 5.88 5.80
CA CYS A 134 2.40 5.39 6.22
C CYS A 134 2.93 4.32 5.25
N CYS A 135 4.14 4.54 4.75
CA CYS A 135 4.75 3.71 3.70
C CYS A 135 5.57 2.53 4.26
N GLY A 136 5.17 1.94 5.38
CA GLY A 136 5.87 0.80 5.99
C GLY A 136 6.75 1.12 7.19
N ASP A 137 7.37 0.06 7.71
CA ASP A 137 8.02 0.03 9.03
C ASP A 137 7.16 0.75 10.07
N PHE A 138 5.86 0.42 10.09
CA PHE A 138 4.88 1.05 10.97
C PHE A 138 5.07 0.57 12.42
N GLN A 139 5.41 -0.71 12.58
CA GLN A 139 5.60 -1.40 13.87
C GLN A 139 4.34 -1.39 14.73
N SER A 140 3.26 -2.01 14.23
CA SER A 140 2.00 -2.22 14.97
C SER A 140 2.13 -3.27 16.09
N ILE A 141 3.01 -3.03 17.06
CA ILE A 141 3.35 -3.96 18.14
C ILE A 141 2.35 -3.78 19.27
N ARG A 142 1.55 -4.81 19.57
CA ARG A 142 0.50 -4.75 20.61
C ARG A 142 1.08 -4.99 22.01
N ASN A 143 2.05 -5.88 22.10
CA ASN A 143 2.66 -6.35 23.35
C ASN A 143 4.05 -6.96 23.10
N HIS A 144 4.70 -7.40 24.18
CA HIS A 144 6.06 -7.97 24.12
C HIS A 144 6.16 -9.27 23.30
N SER A 145 5.07 -10.03 23.13
CA SER A 145 5.09 -11.25 22.32
C SER A 145 5.23 -10.93 20.83
N ASP A 146 4.63 -9.84 20.36
CA ASP A 146 4.77 -9.40 18.96
C ASP A 146 6.23 -9.07 18.60
N LEU A 147 7.03 -8.60 19.57
CA LEU A 147 8.48 -8.35 19.39
C LEU A 147 9.25 -9.61 18.96
N LEU A 148 8.76 -10.80 19.32
CA LEU A 148 9.38 -12.07 18.94
C LEU A 148 9.19 -12.39 17.46
N THR A 149 8.17 -11.80 16.83
CA THR A 149 7.85 -11.97 15.41
C THR A 149 8.48 -10.90 14.52
N MET A 150 9.27 -9.98 15.10
CA MET A 150 9.97 -8.95 14.36
C MET A 150 11.35 -9.42 13.90
N ALA A 151 11.66 -9.18 12.62
CA ALA A 151 13.00 -9.36 12.07
C ALA A 151 13.97 -8.21 12.40
N VAL A 152 13.98 -7.78 13.67
CA VAL A 152 14.86 -6.76 14.22
C VAL A 152 15.80 -7.43 15.23
N PRO A 153 17.12 -7.09 15.27
CA PRO A 153 18.02 -7.60 16.30
C PRO A 153 17.47 -7.32 17.72
N PRO A 154 17.56 -8.26 18.68
CA PRO A 154 16.91 -8.13 19.99
C PRO A 154 17.20 -6.81 20.72
N LYS A 155 18.44 -6.30 20.64
CA LYS A 155 18.85 -5.04 21.28
C LYS A 155 18.17 -3.78 20.74
N TYR A 156 17.54 -3.85 19.57
CA TYR A 156 16.84 -2.72 18.94
C TYR A 156 15.32 -2.89 18.95
N ARG A 157 14.81 -3.96 19.58
CA ARG A 157 13.37 -4.17 19.72
C ARG A 157 12.84 -3.28 20.83
N SER A 158 11.81 -2.51 20.51
CA SER A 158 11.10 -1.65 21.46
C SER A 158 9.61 -1.74 21.17
N LEU A 159 8.78 -1.60 22.21
CA LEU A 159 7.33 -1.63 22.06
C LEU A 159 6.79 -0.48 21.20
N GLY A 160 7.53 0.63 21.15
CA GLY A 160 7.08 1.85 20.50
C GLY A 160 5.82 2.40 21.18
N SER A 161 5.02 3.16 20.43
CA SER A 161 3.82 3.81 20.94
C SER A 161 2.51 3.20 20.44
N PHE A 162 2.55 2.22 19.51
CA PHE A 162 1.32 1.64 18.94
C PHE A 162 0.44 0.92 19.98
N HIS A 163 1.05 0.26 20.97
CA HIS A 163 0.31 -0.48 22.00
C HIS A 163 -0.73 0.37 22.76
N GLU A 164 -0.49 1.67 22.94
CA GLU A 164 -1.43 2.63 23.56
C GLU A 164 -2.69 2.85 22.70
N TYR A 165 -2.55 2.76 21.37
CA TYR A 165 -3.68 2.84 20.45
C TYR A 165 -4.43 1.52 20.35
N TYR A 166 -3.70 0.41 20.42
CA TYR A 166 -4.29 -0.93 20.44
C TYR A 166 -5.10 -1.17 21.73
N SER A 167 -4.60 -0.73 22.88
CA SER A 167 -5.28 -0.87 24.17
C SER A 167 -6.48 0.07 24.33
N GLY A 168 -6.58 1.11 23.50
CA GLY A 168 -7.59 2.16 23.61
C GLY A 168 -7.25 3.27 24.60
N GLU A 169 -6.03 3.27 25.17
CA GLU A 169 -5.53 4.39 25.98
C GLU A 169 -5.45 5.69 25.17
N LYS A 170 -5.11 5.56 23.87
CA LYS A 170 -5.13 6.66 22.90
C LYS A 170 -6.00 6.32 21.69
N VAL A 171 -6.49 7.36 21.03
CA VAL A 171 -7.22 7.27 19.75
C VAL A 171 -6.45 8.03 18.70
N ALA A 172 -6.30 7.46 17.50
CA ALA A 172 -5.63 8.14 16.40
C ALA A 172 -6.45 9.38 15.95
N PRO A 173 -5.81 10.57 15.87
CA PRO A 173 -6.51 11.84 15.56
C PRO A 173 -6.93 11.97 14.10
N PHE A 174 -6.37 11.14 13.21
CA PHE A 174 -6.66 11.11 11.78
C PHE A 174 -6.91 9.67 11.34
N LEU A 175 -7.65 9.47 10.25
CA LEU A 175 -7.68 8.17 9.59
C LEU A 175 -6.26 7.85 9.13
N THR A 176 -5.69 6.74 9.58
CA THR A 176 -4.32 6.35 9.27
C THR A 176 -4.34 5.06 8.48
N ILE A 177 -3.79 5.08 7.27
CA ILE A 177 -3.71 3.93 6.38
C ILE A 177 -2.25 3.59 6.17
N PHE A 178 -1.87 2.32 6.31
CA PHE A 178 -0.49 1.91 6.13
C PHE A 178 -0.32 0.61 5.35
N VAL A 179 0.83 0.47 4.72
CA VAL A 179 1.39 -0.81 4.24
C VAL A 179 2.49 -1.26 5.19
N GLY A 180 2.84 -2.53 5.20
CA GLY A 180 3.93 -3.07 6.02
C GLY A 180 5.29 -2.90 5.34
N GLY A 181 6.35 -2.75 6.14
CA GLY A 181 7.75 -2.81 5.71
C GLY A 181 8.44 -4.12 6.09
N ASN A 182 9.74 -4.06 6.40
CA ASN A 182 10.54 -5.21 6.85
C ASN A 182 10.76 -5.27 8.37
N HIS A 183 10.48 -4.18 9.09
CA HIS A 183 10.48 -4.13 10.54
C HIS A 183 9.06 -4.03 11.07
N GLU A 184 8.35 -5.16 11.04
CA GLU A 184 6.95 -5.21 11.46
C GLU A 184 6.73 -6.27 12.54
N ALA A 185 5.61 -6.14 13.26
CA ALA A 185 5.01 -7.23 14.01
C ALA A 185 4.41 -8.24 13.01
N SER A 186 5.27 -8.98 12.31
CA SER A 186 4.87 -9.78 11.14
C SER A 186 3.86 -10.88 11.46
N GLY A 187 3.89 -11.43 12.69
CA GLY A 187 2.87 -12.37 13.13
C GLY A 187 1.48 -11.74 13.14
N TYR A 188 1.36 -10.54 13.73
CA TYR A 188 0.09 -9.83 13.78
C TYR A 188 -0.38 -9.38 12.38
N LEU A 189 0.51 -8.81 11.56
CA LEU A 189 0.12 -8.41 10.20
C LEU A 189 -0.26 -9.60 9.31
N GLN A 190 0.25 -10.80 9.58
CA GLN A 190 -0.14 -12.02 8.86
C GLN A 190 -1.59 -12.44 9.20
N GLU A 191 -2.07 -12.21 10.43
CA GLU A 191 -3.50 -12.41 10.79
C GLU A 191 -4.42 -11.52 9.94
N LEU A 192 -3.92 -10.37 9.50
CA LEU A 192 -4.62 -9.37 8.69
C LEU A 192 -4.18 -9.39 7.23
N TYR A 193 -3.99 -10.57 6.65
CA TYR A 193 -3.47 -10.75 5.29
C TYR A 193 -4.23 -9.92 4.23
N TYR A 194 -5.55 -9.84 4.33
CA TYR A 194 -6.42 -9.08 3.42
C TYR A 194 -6.73 -7.65 3.89
N GLY A 195 -6.00 -7.15 4.88
CA GLY A 195 -6.19 -5.84 5.48
C GLY A 195 -7.22 -5.85 6.61
N GLY A 196 -7.20 -4.80 7.42
CA GLY A 196 -8.07 -4.68 8.58
C GLY A 196 -7.70 -3.54 9.51
N TRP A 197 -8.64 -3.21 10.40
CA TRP A 197 -8.42 -2.24 11.47
C TRP A 197 -7.50 -2.86 12.52
N VAL A 198 -6.34 -2.24 12.74
CA VAL A 198 -5.42 -2.65 13.80
C VAL A 198 -5.70 -1.93 15.12
N ALA A 199 -6.35 -0.77 15.04
CA ALA A 199 -6.85 0.04 16.14
C ALA A 199 -7.93 1.00 15.61
N PRO A 200 -8.73 1.66 16.46
CA PRO A 200 -9.64 2.72 16.01
C PRO A 200 -8.92 3.77 15.17
N ASN A 201 -9.46 4.08 13.99
CA ASN A 201 -8.88 4.98 12.98
C ASN A 201 -7.53 4.56 12.37
N ILE A 202 -7.03 3.33 12.60
CA ILE A 202 -5.79 2.84 11.99
C ILE A 202 -6.07 1.57 11.18
N TYR A 203 -5.88 1.64 9.87
CA TYR A 203 -6.19 0.58 8.90
C TYR A 203 -4.93 0.09 8.19
N TYR A 204 -4.68 -1.21 8.26
CA TYR A 204 -3.66 -1.90 7.47
C TYR A 204 -4.25 -2.31 6.12
N LEU A 205 -3.58 -2.00 5.01
CA LEU A 205 -4.04 -2.39 3.66
C LEU A 205 -3.92 -3.89 3.37
N GLY A 206 -3.27 -4.65 4.24
CA GLY A 206 -2.97 -6.06 3.99
C GLY A 206 -1.66 -6.25 3.24
N VAL A 207 -1.37 -7.48 2.86
CA VAL A 207 -0.16 -7.80 2.07
C VAL A 207 -0.21 -7.12 0.70
N ALA A 208 -1.41 -7.04 0.12
CA ALA A 208 -1.74 -6.16 -1.00
C ALA A 208 -3.24 -5.87 -0.98
N GLY A 209 -3.62 -4.62 -1.18
CA GLY A 209 -5.01 -4.21 -1.05
C GLY A 209 -5.29 -2.85 -1.68
N CYS A 210 -6.58 -2.55 -1.79
CA CYS A 210 -7.08 -1.30 -2.35
C CYS A 210 -8.36 -0.88 -1.63
N VAL A 211 -8.44 0.37 -1.21
CA VAL A 211 -9.60 0.93 -0.50
C VAL A 211 -10.04 2.23 -1.15
N ASN A 212 -11.33 2.54 -0.99
CA ASN A 212 -11.88 3.84 -1.38
C ASN A 212 -12.09 4.67 -0.12
N VAL A 213 -11.54 5.88 -0.10
CA VAL A 213 -11.83 6.85 0.95
C VAL A 213 -12.74 7.92 0.38
N VAL A 214 -13.84 8.19 1.08
CA VAL A 214 -14.90 9.11 0.64
C VAL A 214 -15.07 10.21 1.68
N LYS A 215 -15.09 11.46 1.21
CA LYS A 215 -15.38 12.65 2.03
C LYS A 215 -16.34 13.55 1.26
N GLY A 216 -17.60 13.60 1.69
CA GLY A 216 -18.66 14.26 0.93
C GLY A 216 -18.80 13.62 -0.46
N SER A 217 -18.72 14.43 -1.51
CA SER A 217 -18.76 13.97 -2.91
C SER A 217 -17.41 13.50 -3.47
N HIS A 218 -16.31 13.64 -2.70
CA HIS A 218 -14.98 13.31 -3.17
C HIS A 218 -14.62 11.88 -2.80
N ARG A 219 -14.06 11.15 -3.76
CA ARG A 219 -13.58 9.79 -3.60
C ARG A 219 -12.15 9.69 -4.11
N ILE A 220 -11.30 9.04 -3.34
CA ILE A 220 -9.96 8.66 -3.76
C ILE A 220 -9.79 7.15 -3.59
N THR A 221 -9.10 6.53 -4.55
CA THR A 221 -8.76 5.11 -4.51
C THR A 221 -7.29 4.97 -4.12
N ILE A 222 -7.04 4.30 -2.98
CA ILE A 222 -5.71 4.09 -2.42
C ILE A 222 -5.37 2.60 -2.53
N GLY A 223 -4.36 2.29 -3.34
CA GLY A 223 -3.77 0.96 -3.44
C GLY A 223 -2.50 0.84 -2.61
N GLY A 224 -2.12 -0.36 -2.22
CA GLY A 224 -0.84 -0.59 -1.56
C GLY A 224 -0.34 -2.03 -1.64
N ILE A 225 0.98 -2.18 -1.60
CA ILE A 225 1.67 -3.46 -1.49
C ILE A 225 2.69 -3.42 -0.35
N SER A 226 2.59 -4.38 0.56
CA SER A 226 3.42 -4.46 1.76
C SER A 226 4.68 -5.29 1.50
N GLY A 227 5.75 -4.96 2.22
CA GLY A 227 6.98 -5.74 2.26
C GLY A 227 8.09 -5.24 1.34
N ILE A 228 9.16 -6.04 1.28
CA ILE A 228 10.33 -5.78 0.43
C ILE A 228 10.56 -6.91 -0.59
N TYR A 229 11.16 -6.60 -1.73
CA TYR A 229 11.39 -7.58 -2.77
C TYR A 229 12.63 -8.44 -2.48
N LYS A 230 12.49 -9.77 -2.59
CA LYS A 230 13.59 -10.73 -2.68
C LYS A 230 13.30 -11.75 -3.76
N SER A 231 14.17 -11.83 -4.77
CA SER A 231 14.00 -12.67 -5.95
C SER A 231 13.78 -14.15 -5.61
N PHE A 232 14.51 -14.68 -4.62
CA PHE A 232 14.44 -16.08 -4.22
C PHE A 232 13.14 -16.48 -3.49
N ASP A 233 12.33 -15.53 -3.04
CA ASP A 233 11.01 -15.78 -2.42
C ASP A 233 9.84 -15.34 -3.29
N TYR A 234 10.07 -14.49 -4.30
CA TYR A 234 9.04 -13.85 -5.09
C TYR A 234 8.03 -14.82 -5.72
N ASN A 235 8.49 -15.93 -6.28
CA ASN A 235 7.64 -16.93 -6.95
C ASN A 235 7.04 -17.98 -5.99
N LYS A 236 7.24 -17.83 -4.67
CA LYS A 236 6.70 -18.75 -3.67
C LYS A 236 5.32 -18.29 -3.19
N GLY A 237 4.56 -19.20 -2.60
CA GLY A 237 3.45 -18.83 -1.71
C GLY A 237 3.96 -18.26 -0.38
N HIS A 238 3.04 -17.77 0.44
CA HIS A 238 3.31 -17.62 1.87
C HIS A 238 3.13 -18.98 2.55
N PHE A 239 4.17 -19.41 3.26
CA PHE A 239 4.22 -20.70 3.97
C PHE A 239 4.65 -20.53 5.42
N GLU A 240 5.01 -19.31 5.80
CA GLU A 240 5.50 -18.97 7.11
C GLU A 240 4.38 -19.07 8.13
N HIS A 241 4.67 -19.71 9.27
CA HIS A 241 3.77 -19.76 10.42
C HIS A 241 4.59 -19.77 11.72
N PRO A 242 4.01 -19.35 12.85
CA PRO A 242 4.64 -19.53 14.16
C PRO A 242 4.82 -21.03 14.51
N PRO A 243 5.87 -21.39 15.27
CA PRO A 243 7.01 -20.55 15.64
C PRO A 243 7.91 -20.28 14.42
N TYR A 244 8.27 -19.02 14.21
CA TYR A 244 9.13 -18.65 13.09
C TYR A 244 10.58 -19.06 13.34
N THR A 245 11.24 -19.50 12.28
CA THR A 245 12.69 -19.64 12.19
C THR A 245 13.32 -18.29 11.81
N PRO A 246 14.64 -18.11 11.96
CA PRO A 246 15.32 -16.90 11.48
C PRO A 246 15.13 -16.60 9.98
N ASN A 247 14.84 -17.63 9.17
CA ASN A 247 14.55 -17.47 7.74
C ASN A 247 13.10 -17.07 7.52
N THR A 248 12.15 -17.75 8.17
CA THR A 248 10.72 -17.44 8.02
C THR A 248 10.32 -16.11 8.66
N LEU A 249 11.06 -15.64 9.68
CA LEU A 249 10.95 -14.27 10.18
C LEU A 249 11.25 -13.20 9.11
N ARG A 250 12.08 -13.53 8.11
CA ARG A 250 12.40 -12.60 7.01
C ARG A 250 11.49 -12.80 5.82
N SER A 251 11.27 -14.05 5.43
CA SER A 251 10.48 -14.35 4.23
C SER A 251 9.01 -13.98 4.36
N VAL A 252 8.47 -13.86 5.59
CA VAL A 252 7.08 -13.47 5.85
C VAL A 252 6.72 -12.09 5.27
N TYR A 253 7.65 -11.13 5.25
CA TYR A 253 7.42 -9.80 4.68
C TYR A 253 7.98 -9.64 3.27
N HIS A 254 8.52 -10.69 2.64
CA HIS A 254 8.95 -10.54 1.26
C HIS A 254 7.74 -10.47 0.31
N VAL A 255 7.81 -9.61 -0.70
CA VAL A 255 6.74 -9.49 -1.72
C VAL A 255 6.59 -10.79 -2.50
N ARG A 256 5.35 -11.20 -2.80
CA ARG A 256 5.01 -12.39 -3.61
C ARG A 256 4.38 -12.02 -4.95
N GLN A 257 4.70 -12.80 -5.98
CA GLN A 257 4.19 -12.64 -7.34
C GLN A 257 2.66 -12.67 -7.40
N LEU A 258 2.02 -13.55 -6.61
CA LEU A 258 0.56 -13.63 -6.55
C LEU A 258 -0.08 -12.29 -6.17
N ASN A 259 0.49 -11.60 -5.18
CA ASN A 259 -0.06 -10.32 -4.70
C ASN A 259 0.18 -9.20 -5.71
N VAL A 260 1.33 -9.20 -6.38
CA VAL A 260 1.60 -8.29 -7.51
C VAL A 260 0.60 -8.53 -8.65
N TYR A 261 0.39 -9.78 -9.04
CA TYR A 261 -0.57 -10.11 -10.09
C TYR A 261 -1.99 -9.67 -9.73
N ARG A 262 -2.45 -9.89 -8.49
CA ARG A 262 -3.77 -9.41 -8.05
C ARG A 262 -3.88 -7.88 -8.15
N MET A 263 -2.86 -7.14 -7.72
CA MET A 263 -2.85 -5.69 -7.84
C MET A 263 -2.87 -5.24 -9.29
N SER A 264 -2.13 -5.89 -10.20
CA SER A 264 -2.08 -5.54 -11.63
C SER A 264 -3.44 -5.56 -12.34
N LEU A 265 -4.40 -6.32 -11.81
CA LEU A 265 -5.74 -6.46 -12.38
C LEU A 265 -6.70 -5.33 -11.95
N LEU A 266 -6.25 -4.37 -11.15
CA LEU A 266 -7.06 -3.23 -10.67
C LEU A 266 -7.15 -2.10 -11.70
N SER A 267 -7.56 -2.43 -12.92
CA SER A 267 -7.70 -1.48 -14.03
C SER A 267 -8.88 -0.51 -13.88
N SER A 268 -9.88 -0.83 -13.05
CA SER A 268 -10.98 0.07 -12.69
C SER A 268 -11.54 -0.24 -11.29
N PRO A 269 -11.76 0.75 -10.41
CA PRO A 269 -11.44 2.18 -10.58
C PRO A 269 -9.93 2.43 -10.69
N LYS A 270 -9.54 3.50 -11.39
CA LYS A 270 -8.14 3.93 -11.46
C LYS A 270 -7.63 4.24 -10.05
N ILE A 271 -6.47 3.70 -9.70
CA ILE A 271 -5.80 4.00 -8.43
C ILE A 271 -5.27 5.44 -8.47
N ASP A 272 -5.66 6.26 -7.49
CA ASP A 272 -5.16 7.63 -7.37
C ASP A 272 -3.81 7.65 -6.65
N VAL A 273 -3.69 6.90 -5.56
CA VAL A 273 -2.49 6.85 -4.71
C VAL A 273 -2.06 5.39 -4.54
N MET A 274 -0.80 5.10 -4.82
CA MET A 274 -0.20 3.79 -4.56
C MET A 274 0.86 3.90 -3.46
N LEU A 275 0.83 2.95 -2.51
CA LEU A 275 1.79 2.85 -1.42
C LEU A 275 2.66 1.60 -1.56
N SER A 276 3.96 1.74 -1.31
CA SER A 276 4.87 0.62 -1.13
C SER A 276 5.92 0.94 -0.07
N HIS A 277 6.58 -0.07 0.49
CA HIS A 277 7.77 0.18 1.31
C HIS A 277 9.00 0.40 0.44
N ASP A 278 9.35 -0.59 -0.37
CA ASP A 278 10.41 -0.48 -1.37
C ASP A 278 10.04 0.52 -2.47
N TRP A 279 11.06 1.17 -3.04
CA TRP A 279 10.89 1.97 -4.25
C TRP A 279 10.64 1.09 -5.46
N PRO A 280 9.85 1.54 -6.46
CA PRO A 280 9.89 0.95 -7.81
C PRO A 280 11.33 0.96 -8.33
N ARG A 281 11.79 -0.16 -8.89
CA ARG A 281 13.15 -0.25 -9.43
C ARG A 281 13.37 0.79 -10.53
N GLY A 282 14.53 1.44 -10.52
CA GLY A 282 14.94 2.42 -11.53
C GLY A 282 14.25 3.78 -11.41
N ILE A 283 13.40 4.00 -10.40
CA ILE A 283 12.67 5.26 -10.23
C ILE A 283 13.60 6.46 -10.02
N GLU A 284 14.82 6.22 -9.54
CA GLU A 284 15.84 7.26 -9.39
C GLU A 284 16.21 7.92 -10.72
N GLN A 285 16.07 7.21 -11.84
CA GLN A 285 16.38 7.73 -13.18
C GLN A 285 15.41 8.81 -13.63
N TYR A 286 14.28 8.96 -12.94
CA TYR A 286 13.24 9.96 -13.21
C TYR A 286 13.35 11.20 -12.31
N GLY A 287 14.46 11.34 -11.58
CA GLY A 287 14.72 12.47 -10.67
C GLY A 287 16.19 12.85 -10.59
N ASP A 288 16.59 13.53 -9.51
CA ASP A 288 17.97 14.03 -9.34
C ASP A 288 18.91 12.94 -8.77
N VAL A 289 19.39 12.06 -9.66
CA VAL A 289 20.37 11.02 -9.32
C VAL A 289 21.64 11.60 -8.71
N ARG A 290 22.08 12.79 -9.15
CA ARG A 290 23.32 13.41 -8.64
C ARG A 290 23.16 13.77 -7.17
N ARG A 291 22.04 14.38 -6.80
CA ARG A 291 21.71 14.68 -5.39
C ARG A 291 21.60 13.40 -4.58
N LEU A 292 20.90 12.38 -5.08
CA LEU A 292 20.77 11.09 -4.42
C LEU A 292 22.15 10.47 -4.09
N LEU A 293 23.02 10.35 -5.10
CA LEU A 293 24.36 9.76 -4.92
C LEU A 293 25.31 10.62 -4.09
N SER A 294 25.07 11.94 -4.00
CA SER A 294 25.82 12.82 -3.09
C SER A 294 25.52 12.49 -1.62
N GLN A 295 24.26 12.17 -1.30
CA GLN A 295 23.79 11.83 0.05
C GLN A 295 24.02 10.34 0.38
N LYS A 296 23.85 9.46 -0.62
CA LYS A 296 23.85 8.00 -0.47
C LYS A 296 24.81 7.35 -1.47
N LYS A 297 26.11 7.61 -1.29
CA LYS A 297 27.19 7.18 -2.21
C LYS A 297 27.19 5.68 -2.53
N TYR A 298 26.76 4.85 -1.58
CA TYR A 298 26.73 3.40 -1.70
C TYR A 298 25.68 2.89 -2.70
N PHE A 299 24.69 3.70 -3.08
CA PHE A 299 23.72 3.34 -4.12
C PHE A 299 24.32 3.38 -5.53
N ARG A 300 25.51 3.97 -5.74
CA ARG A 300 26.10 4.17 -7.07
C ARG A 300 26.06 2.92 -7.95
N LYS A 301 26.52 1.80 -7.40
CA LYS A 301 26.56 0.53 -8.13
C LYS A 301 25.16 0.06 -8.52
N GLU A 302 24.22 0.09 -7.58
CA GLU A 302 22.84 -0.36 -7.83
C GLU A 302 22.11 0.54 -8.84
N VAL A 303 22.41 1.84 -8.84
CA VAL A 303 21.89 2.79 -9.83
C VAL A 303 22.49 2.50 -11.21
N GLU A 304 23.81 2.33 -11.29
CA GLU A 304 24.51 2.04 -12.56
C GLU A 304 24.07 0.69 -13.16
N GLU A 305 23.74 -0.30 -12.32
CA GLU A 305 23.25 -1.62 -12.73
C GLU A 305 21.71 -1.70 -12.88
N ASN A 306 20.98 -0.59 -12.65
CA ASN A 306 19.51 -0.54 -12.63
C ASN A 306 18.87 -1.62 -11.73
N ASN A 307 19.41 -1.78 -10.52
CA ASN A 307 18.98 -2.76 -9.51
C ASN A 307 18.55 -2.12 -8.19
N LEU A 308 18.57 -0.78 -8.09
CA LEU A 308 18.05 -0.08 -6.91
C LEU A 308 16.52 -0.17 -6.89
N GLY A 309 15.95 -0.79 -5.85
CA GLY A 309 14.51 -0.92 -5.64
C GLY A 309 13.90 -2.27 -6.09
N SER A 310 12.59 -2.28 -6.22
CA SER A 310 11.76 -3.48 -6.39
C SER A 310 11.24 -3.63 -7.83
N PRO A 311 11.65 -4.67 -8.57
CA PRO A 311 11.07 -5.01 -9.87
C PRO A 311 9.56 -5.26 -9.82
N ALA A 312 9.06 -5.77 -8.68
CA ALA A 312 7.63 -5.96 -8.45
C ALA A 312 6.87 -4.62 -8.41
N CYS A 313 7.43 -3.62 -7.73
CA CYS A 313 6.84 -2.29 -7.68
C CYS A 313 6.98 -1.54 -9.01
N GLU A 314 8.10 -1.72 -9.72
CA GLU A 314 8.28 -1.21 -11.09
C GLU A 314 7.16 -1.69 -12.02
N ARG A 315 6.88 -3.00 -12.03
CA ARG A 315 5.79 -3.57 -12.81
C ARG A 315 4.45 -2.89 -12.52
N LEU A 316 4.09 -2.77 -11.24
CA LEU A 316 2.84 -2.14 -10.82
C LEU A 316 2.77 -0.66 -11.18
N LEU A 317 3.89 0.07 -11.12
CA LEU A 317 3.94 1.48 -11.51
C LEU A 317 3.54 1.65 -12.98
N TYR A 318 4.04 0.80 -13.87
CA TYR A 318 3.72 0.87 -15.30
C TYR A 318 2.36 0.30 -15.68
N GLU A 319 1.85 -0.70 -14.96
CA GLU A 319 0.53 -1.28 -15.20
C GLU A 319 -0.60 -0.39 -14.66
N LEU A 320 -0.46 0.13 -13.43
CA LEU A 320 -1.53 0.85 -12.73
C LEU A 320 -1.51 2.36 -12.97
N LYS A 321 -0.33 2.92 -13.27
CA LYS A 321 -0.13 4.35 -13.59
C LYS A 321 -0.86 5.29 -12.61
N PRO A 322 -0.65 5.14 -11.28
CA PRO A 322 -1.35 5.93 -10.27
C PRO A 322 -0.93 7.41 -10.35
N LYS A 323 -1.80 8.35 -9.93
CA LYS A 323 -1.46 9.78 -9.92
C LYS A 323 -0.27 10.08 -9.02
N TRP A 324 -0.25 9.41 -7.87
CA TRP A 324 0.81 9.48 -6.87
C TRP A 324 1.30 8.11 -6.49
N TRP A 325 2.60 8.00 -6.30
CA TRP A 325 3.21 6.84 -5.67
C TRP A 325 4.11 7.32 -4.53
N PHE A 326 3.88 6.78 -3.34
CA PHE A 326 4.69 7.06 -2.15
C PHE A 326 5.40 5.80 -1.68
N ALA A 327 6.69 5.94 -1.42
CA ALA A 327 7.56 4.86 -0.96
C ALA A 327 8.55 5.32 0.11
N ALA A 328 9.17 4.37 0.82
CA ALA A 328 10.08 4.61 1.94
C ALA A 328 11.35 3.74 1.83
N HIS A 329 11.73 3.06 2.92
CA HIS A 329 12.84 2.10 3.04
C HIS A 329 14.27 2.66 2.89
N LEU A 330 14.53 3.54 1.92
CA LEU A 330 15.90 4.00 1.61
C LEU A 330 16.40 5.14 2.50
N HIS A 331 15.55 5.66 3.40
CA HIS A 331 15.87 6.75 4.33
C HIS A 331 16.54 7.94 3.64
N VAL A 332 15.93 8.36 2.53
CA VAL A 332 16.33 9.52 1.75
C VAL A 332 15.12 10.08 1.03
N LYS A 333 14.97 11.39 1.14
CA LYS A 333 13.94 12.13 0.42
C LYS A 333 14.30 12.25 -1.06
N PHE A 334 13.38 11.85 -1.92
CA PHE A 334 13.56 11.85 -3.35
C PHE A 334 12.25 12.17 -4.06
N PHE A 335 12.37 12.85 -5.19
CA PHE A 335 11.23 13.18 -6.02
C PHE A 335 11.57 12.75 -7.45
N ALA A 336 10.61 12.11 -8.10
CA ALA A 336 10.72 11.70 -9.48
C ALA A 336 9.40 11.99 -10.20
N GLN A 337 9.47 12.13 -11.52
CA GLN A 337 8.29 12.30 -12.36
C GLN A 337 8.34 11.31 -13.51
N VAL A 338 7.36 10.41 -13.58
CA VAL A 338 7.29 9.38 -14.62
C VAL A 338 6.25 9.80 -15.66
N CYS A 339 6.68 9.89 -16.91
CA CYS A 339 5.78 10.13 -18.04
C CYS A 339 5.40 8.78 -18.65
N HIS A 340 4.11 8.44 -18.59
CA HIS A 340 3.59 7.25 -19.26
C HIS A 340 3.12 7.63 -20.66
N GLU A 341 3.70 7.03 -21.70
CA GLU A 341 3.19 7.19 -23.06
C GLU A 341 1.76 6.67 -23.14
N THR A 342 0.82 7.54 -23.47
CA THR A 342 -0.51 7.12 -23.93
C THR A 342 -0.35 6.66 -25.36
N LYS A 343 -0.14 5.36 -25.57
CA LYS A 343 -0.49 4.79 -26.87
C LYS A 343 -1.96 5.15 -27.10
N LYS A 344 -2.27 5.87 -28.19
CA LYS A 344 -3.64 5.94 -28.69
C LYS A 344 -4.09 4.49 -28.77
N GLU A 345 -5.12 4.14 -28.01
CA GLU A 345 -5.81 2.87 -28.20
C GLU A 345 -6.35 2.89 -29.64
N GLU A 346 -5.59 2.33 -30.58
CA GLU A 346 -6.20 1.77 -31.77
C GLU A 346 -7.20 0.75 -31.23
N SER A 347 -8.47 1.01 -31.49
CA SER A 347 -9.57 0.15 -31.10
C SER A 347 -9.39 -1.21 -31.76
N VAL A 348 -8.61 -2.09 -31.14
CA VAL A 348 -8.59 -3.49 -31.49
C VAL A 348 -9.93 -4.05 -31.02
N LYS A 349 -10.83 -4.30 -31.97
CA LYS A 349 -12.02 -5.12 -31.74
C LYS A 349 -11.57 -6.56 -31.49
N GLU A 350 -11.04 -6.83 -30.30
CA GLU A 350 -10.84 -8.20 -29.85
C GLU A 350 -12.18 -8.73 -29.31
N GLY A 351 -12.83 -9.55 -30.12
CA GLY A 351 -13.92 -10.41 -29.66
C GLY A 351 -13.37 -11.34 -28.59
N VAL A 352 -13.77 -11.11 -27.34
CA VAL A 352 -13.39 -11.96 -26.22
C VAL A 352 -14.16 -13.27 -26.37
N ASP A 353 -13.46 -14.35 -26.72
CA ASP A 353 -14.03 -15.69 -26.75
C ASP A 353 -14.17 -16.19 -25.31
N LEU A 354 -15.28 -15.82 -24.68
CA LEU A 354 -15.64 -16.23 -23.32
C LEU A 354 -16.08 -17.70 -23.34
N LEU A 355 -15.18 -18.59 -22.92
CA LEU A 355 -15.52 -19.98 -22.61
C LEU A 355 -16.35 -20.04 -21.33
N VAL A 356 -17.67 -19.91 -21.47
CA VAL A 356 -18.62 -20.10 -20.39
C VAL A 356 -19.09 -21.56 -20.38
N PRO A 357 -19.02 -22.29 -19.24
CA PRO A 357 -19.58 -23.64 -19.12
C PRO A 357 -21.04 -23.68 -19.54
N SER A 358 -21.44 -24.72 -20.28
CA SER A 358 -22.76 -24.85 -20.90
C SER A 358 -23.94 -24.72 -19.92
N GLN A 359 -23.72 -24.96 -18.62
CA GLN A 359 -24.73 -24.81 -17.57
C GLN A 359 -25.12 -23.35 -17.26
N VAL A 360 -24.30 -22.35 -17.59
CA VAL A 360 -24.58 -20.93 -17.29
C VAL A 360 -25.28 -20.21 -18.46
N LYS A 361 -25.29 -20.82 -19.64
CA LYS A 361 -25.84 -20.22 -20.87
C LYS A 361 -27.36 -20.07 -20.86
N GLN A 362 -28.07 -20.81 -20.00
CA GLN A 362 -29.54 -20.76 -19.90
C GLN A 362 -30.04 -19.63 -18.99
N HIS A 363 -29.27 -19.18 -18.00
CA HIS A 363 -29.67 -18.06 -17.13
C HIS A 363 -29.51 -16.70 -17.84
N LEU A 364 -28.46 -16.52 -18.64
CA LEU A 364 -28.21 -15.27 -19.36
C LEU A 364 -29.23 -14.97 -20.48
N LYS A 365 -29.94 -15.99 -20.99
CA LYS A 365 -30.98 -15.81 -22.01
C LYS A 365 -32.34 -15.38 -21.44
N ASN A 366 -32.57 -15.62 -20.15
CA ASN A 366 -33.85 -15.30 -19.51
C ASN A 366 -33.87 -13.85 -19.00
N ASP A 367 -32.75 -13.35 -18.47
CA ASP A 367 -32.64 -11.96 -18.00
C ASP A 367 -32.73 -10.95 -19.16
N ALA A 368 -32.18 -11.27 -20.34
CA ALA A 368 -32.24 -10.40 -21.52
C ALA A 368 -33.66 -10.28 -22.13
N LYS A 369 -34.53 -11.29 -21.96
CA LYS A 369 -35.93 -11.22 -22.41
C LYS A 369 -36.82 -10.43 -21.46
N GLN A 370 -36.53 -10.46 -20.16
CA GLN A 370 -37.34 -9.77 -19.16
C GLN A 370 -37.12 -8.26 -19.21
N THR A 371 -35.89 -7.79 -19.48
CA THR A 371 -35.58 -6.36 -19.60
C THR A 371 -36.09 -5.71 -20.90
N MET A 372 -36.38 -6.49 -21.96
CA MET A 372 -36.92 -5.97 -23.23
C MET A 372 -38.46 -5.91 -23.27
N MET A 373 -39.18 -6.62 -22.38
CA MET A 373 -40.64 -6.65 -22.38
C MET A 373 -41.28 -5.55 -21.51
N GLU A 374 -40.54 -4.98 -20.54
CA GLU A 374 -41.03 -3.87 -19.69
C GLU A 374 -40.85 -2.47 -20.30
N LYS A 375 -40.17 -2.33 -21.45
CA LYS A 375 -39.92 -1.02 -22.10
C LYS A 375 -40.76 -0.72 -23.35
N SER A 376 -41.71 -1.59 -23.74
CA SER A 376 -42.45 -1.44 -25.00
C SER A 376 -43.97 -1.31 -24.90
N THR A 377 -44.57 -1.12 -23.71
CA THR A 377 -46.01 -0.85 -23.59
C THR A 377 -46.28 0.39 -22.75
N ASN A 378 -46.16 1.56 -23.37
CA ASN A 378 -46.95 2.76 -23.05
C ASN A 378 -46.70 3.83 -24.13
N LYS A 379 -47.51 3.80 -25.19
CA LYS A 379 -47.95 4.99 -25.95
C LYS A 379 -49.02 4.57 -26.98
N ASP A 380 -50.24 4.98 -26.66
CA ASP A 380 -51.28 5.52 -27.52
C ASP A 380 -51.69 4.77 -28.80
N ASP A 381 -52.93 4.26 -28.82
CA ASP A 381 -53.86 4.65 -29.89
C ASP A 381 -55.32 4.63 -29.42
N ALA A 382 -56.10 5.54 -29.98
CA ALA A 382 -57.44 5.92 -29.56
C ALA A 382 -58.55 5.29 -30.43
N THR A 383 -59.77 5.40 -29.90
CA THR A 383 -61.09 5.47 -30.58
C THR A 383 -61.95 4.20 -30.83
N GLN A 384 -63.10 4.22 -30.11
CA GLN A 384 -64.49 3.89 -30.49
C GLN A 384 -64.84 2.40 -30.75
N THR A 385 -65.76 1.75 -30.03
CA THR A 385 -67.22 2.03 -30.03
C THR A 385 -68.00 1.15 -29.00
N ILE A 386 -68.97 1.78 -28.31
CA ILE A 386 -70.37 1.35 -28.03
C ILE A 386 -70.71 0.32 -26.91
N ASN A 387 -71.58 0.81 -26.00
CA ASN A 387 -72.57 0.17 -25.08
C ASN A 387 -72.05 -0.68 -23.90
N GLU A 388 -72.60 -0.66 -22.67
CA GLU A 388 -73.88 -0.19 -22.13
C GLU A 388 -73.82 -0.17 -20.58
N HIS A 389 -74.74 0.59 -19.97
CA HIS A 389 -75.32 0.47 -18.61
C HIS A 389 -74.54 0.84 -17.32
N ASP A 390 -75.00 1.97 -16.77
CA ASP A 390 -75.58 2.19 -15.44
C ASP A 390 -74.75 2.41 -14.15
N ASN A 391 -75.08 3.57 -13.57
CA ASN A 391 -75.30 3.89 -12.15
C ASN A 391 -74.14 4.34 -11.24
N SER A 392 -74.12 5.67 -11.08
CA SER A 392 -74.48 6.41 -9.85
C SER A 392 -73.38 7.10 -9.02
N ALA A 393 -73.77 8.31 -8.55
CA ALA A 393 -73.19 9.22 -7.54
C ALA A 393 -71.94 10.04 -7.96
N ALA A 394 -72.11 11.32 -8.34
CA ALA A 394 -72.06 12.53 -7.47
C ALA A 394 -70.65 12.77 -6.90
N THR A 395 -69.95 13.91 -7.07
CA THR A 395 -70.40 15.30 -6.88
C THR A 395 -69.35 16.29 -7.43
N SER A 396 -69.82 17.34 -8.14
CA SER A 396 -69.35 18.74 -8.19
C SER A 396 -67.84 19.10 -8.19
N SER A 397 -67.35 19.77 -9.24
CA SER A 397 -67.36 21.25 -9.36
C SER A 397 -66.58 21.77 -10.58
N SER A 398 -67.20 22.73 -11.25
CA SER A 398 -66.79 23.57 -12.39
C SER A 398 -65.59 24.47 -12.09
N SER A 399 -64.75 24.88 -13.05
CA SER A 399 -65.02 25.96 -14.02
C SER A 399 -63.71 26.22 -14.82
N SER A 400 -63.71 26.04 -16.14
CA SER A 400 -63.84 27.06 -17.22
C SER A 400 -62.63 27.98 -17.43
N GLY A 401 -62.13 28.04 -18.68
CA GLY A 401 -61.30 29.16 -19.14
C GLY A 401 -60.35 28.82 -20.30
N THR A 402 -60.84 28.99 -21.52
CA THR A 402 -60.30 28.54 -22.80
C THR A 402 -59.30 29.55 -23.43
N GLN A 403 -58.54 29.06 -24.42
CA GLN A 403 -58.12 29.74 -25.68
C GLN A 403 -56.93 30.73 -25.61
N THR A 404 -56.01 30.89 -26.58
CA THR A 404 -55.55 30.22 -27.83
C THR A 404 -54.52 31.16 -28.50
N ILE A 405 -53.57 30.61 -29.30
CA ILE A 405 -53.02 31.14 -30.59
C ILE A 405 -52.20 32.45 -30.50
N ASN A 406 -51.14 32.73 -31.26
CA ASN A 406 -50.15 32.06 -32.11
C ASN A 406 -49.11 33.15 -32.52
N ASP A 407 -48.02 32.69 -33.13
CA ASP A 407 -47.28 33.30 -34.26
C ASP A 407 -46.06 34.20 -34.02
N GLU A 408 -44.94 33.63 -34.50
CA GLU A 408 -43.96 34.15 -35.45
C GLU A 408 -43.14 35.41 -35.12
N HIS A 409 -41.81 35.25 -35.06
CA HIS A 409 -40.97 35.86 -36.09
C HIS A 409 -39.57 35.25 -36.22
N ASP A 410 -39.20 35.10 -37.48
CA ASP A 410 -37.99 34.62 -38.11
C ASP A 410 -36.83 35.65 -38.06
N SER A 411 -35.57 35.20 -38.04
CA SER A 411 -34.51 35.75 -38.91
C SER A 411 -33.16 35.04 -38.77
N ARG A 412 -32.70 34.54 -39.93
CA ARG A 412 -31.38 34.02 -40.28
C ARG A 412 -30.33 35.14 -40.40
N ILE A 413 -29.06 34.82 -40.11
CA ILE A 413 -27.90 35.33 -40.86
C ILE A 413 -26.88 34.18 -41.03
N SER A 414 -26.64 33.80 -42.28
CA SER A 414 -25.40 33.16 -42.77
C SER A 414 -24.40 34.29 -43.12
N GLN A 415 -23.07 34.15 -43.21
CA GLN A 415 -22.31 33.22 -44.03
C GLN A 415 -20.82 33.64 -43.94
N LYS A 416 -19.88 32.69 -43.89
CA LYS A 416 -18.71 32.53 -44.80
C LYS A 416 -17.48 31.93 -44.13
N GLU A 417 -16.99 30.93 -44.85
CA GLU A 417 -15.75 30.18 -44.73
C GLU A 417 -14.54 31.07 -45.05
N ASP A 418 -13.40 30.75 -44.44
CA ASP A 418 -12.12 30.72 -45.13
C ASP A 418 -11.18 29.73 -44.43
N GLU A 419 -10.77 28.71 -45.17
CA GLU A 419 -9.74 27.74 -44.81
C GLU A 419 -8.37 28.42 -44.80
N THR A 420 -7.60 28.30 -43.71
CA THR A 420 -6.14 28.14 -43.83
C THR A 420 -5.59 27.27 -42.71
N ASN A 421 -4.88 26.26 -43.17
CA ASN A 421 -4.27 25.14 -42.47
C ASN A 421 -2.99 25.59 -41.74
N SER A 422 -2.96 25.53 -40.40
CA SER A 422 -1.68 25.44 -39.67
C SER A 422 -1.82 24.56 -38.44
N ASN A 423 -1.13 23.42 -38.53
CA ASN A 423 -1.28 22.26 -37.67
C ASN A 423 -0.35 22.42 -36.44
N SER A 424 -0.86 23.02 -35.37
CA SER A 424 -0.21 23.04 -34.06
C SER A 424 -0.79 21.92 -33.19
N LYS A 425 -0.14 20.75 -33.21
CA LYS A 425 -0.46 19.60 -32.36
C LYS A 425 -0.33 19.99 -30.88
N ASN A 426 -1.46 20.07 -30.18
CA ASN A 426 -1.51 20.09 -28.73
C ASN A 426 -1.33 18.66 -28.21
N ASP A 427 -0.12 18.31 -27.78
CA ASP A 427 0.17 17.09 -27.03
C ASP A 427 -0.39 17.22 -25.61
N ALA A 428 -1.42 16.42 -25.30
CA ALA A 428 -1.95 16.29 -23.94
C ALA A 428 -1.03 15.35 -23.13
N THR A 429 -0.05 15.92 -22.43
CA THR A 429 0.86 15.19 -21.53
C THR A 429 0.23 15.07 -20.14
N ILE A 430 0.09 13.86 -19.59
CA ILE A 430 -0.34 13.64 -18.20
C ILE A 430 0.90 13.48 -17.31
N HIS A 431 1.08 14.38 -16.35
CA HIS A 431 2.17 14.35 -15.38
C HIS A 431 1.80 13.54 -14.12
N HIS A 432 2.58 12.52 -13.78
CA HIS A 432 2.45 11.73 -12.54
C HIS A 432 3.62 12.02 -11.60
N ARG A 433 3.36 12.23 -10.32
CA ARG A 433 4.36 12.67 -9.34
C ARG A 433 4.70 11.52 -8.37
N PHE A 434 5.98 11.20 -8.26
CA PHE A 434 6.53 10.26 -7.28
C PHE A 434 7.29 11.04 -6.22
N THR A 435 6.95 10.83 -4.94
CA THR A 435 7.66 11.43 -3.81
C THR A 435 8.01 10.35 -2.80
N THR A 436 9.22 10.39 -2.28
CA THR A 436 9.68 9.58 -1.16
C THR A 436 10.06 10.51 -0.03
N LEU A 437 9.79 10.07 1.19
CA LEU A 437 10.08 10.83 2.41
C LEU A 437 11.25 10.20 3.15
#